data_AF-A0A7J6VJN2-F1
#
_entry.id   AF-A0A7J6VJN2-F1
#
_cell.length_a   1.000
_cell.length_b   1.000
_cell.length_c   1.000
_cell.angle_alpha   90.00
_cell.angle_beta   90.00
_cell.angle_gamma   90.00
#
_symmetry.space_group_name_H-M   'P 1'
#
loop_
_entity.id
_entity.type
_entity.pdbx_description
1 polymer ?
#
loop_
_entity_poly.entity_id
_entity_poly.type
_entity_poly.pdbx_seq_one_letter_code
_entity_poly.pdbx_strand_id
1 'polypeptide(L)'
;MNRRSAVIGLTLLTTFITTNQSLIASIVEENGCSDQILNEFGSEPRQLDCTIRVLVPRPKSEFSEDETVEILRVIDIDIPNTRSARFDVYVAKPDEKQGVEGYSDLGEYAGSLIEEDRKRFSKRTMSLGITNLVKRIGGENCKKLIVSLVPRDGELSIGGVRIDQIQAQLRF
;
A
#
# COMPACT_ATOMS: atom_id res chain seq x y z
N MET A 1 -55.73 -6.41 -52.99
CA MET A 1 -55.70 -7.75 -53.62
C MET A 1 -54.55 -8.56 -53.00
N ASN A 2 -54.88 -9.56 -52.17
CA ASN A 2 -54.17 -10.84 -51.91
C ASN A 2 -52.64 -10.83 -51.62
N ARG A 3 -52.07 -11.54 -50.63
CA ARG A 3 -52.47 -12.79 -49.97
C ARG A 3 -51.43 -13.18 -48.88
N ARG A 4 -51.93 -13.87 -47.84
CA ARG A 4 -51.35 -15.04 -47.12
C ARG A 4 -50.43 -14.83 -45.90
N SER A 5 -51.02 -15.29 -44.78
CA SER A 5 -50.55 -15.69 -43.47
C SER A 5 -49.43 -16.75 -43.42
N ALA A 6 -48.69 -16.79 -42.30
CA ALA A 6 -48.25 -17.98 -41.50
C ALA A 6 -47.23 -17.49 -40.43
N VAL A 7 -47.57 -17.33 -39.15
CA VAL A 7 -47.49 -18.29 -38.01
C VAL A 7 -46.18 -19.09 -37.90
N ILE A 8 -45.66 -19.13 -36.66
CA ILE A 8 -44.86 -20.17 -35.97
C ILE A 8 -43.45 -19.71 -35.57
N GLY A 9 -43.25 -19.52 -34.27
CA GLY A 9 -41.93 -19.32 -33.65
C GLY A 9 -41.98 -18.92 -32.18
N LEU A 10 -42.95 -19.42 -31.40
CA LEU A 10 -42.96 -19.30 -29.94
C LEU A 10 -42.10 -20.43 -29.36
N THR A 11 -40.91 -20.11 -28.90
CA THR A 11 -40.16 -20.98 -27.97
C THR A 11 -39.68 -20.15 -26.79
N LEU A 12 -40.33 -20.40 -25.65
CA LEU A 12 -39.90 -20.04 -24.31
C LEU A 12 -38.56 -20.71 -23.99
N LEU A 13 -37.59 -19.95 -23.47
CA LEU A 13 -36.80 -20.45 -22.33
C LEU A 13 -36.30 -19.27 -21.50
N THR A 14 -36.91 -19.14 -20.33
CA THR A 14 -36.48 -18.29 -19.22
C THR A 14 -35.16 -18.83 -18.67
N THR A 15 -34.10 -18.04 -18.70
CA THR A 15 -33.00 -18.19 -17.74
C THR A 15 -32.94 -16.93 -16.88
N PHE A 16 -33.61 -17.02 -15.74
CA PHE A 16 -33.37 -16.11 -14.62
C PHE A 16 -31.95 -16.39 -14.12
N ILE A 17 -31.00 -15.50 -14.41
CA ILE A 17 -29.75 -15.42 -13.66
C ILE A 17 -29.89 -14.24 -12.72
N THR A 18 -30.45 -14.54 -11.54
CA THR A 18 -30.30 -13.72 -10.35
C THR A 18 -28.94 -14.04 -9.76
N THR A 19 -27.98 -13.13 -9.88
CA THR A 19 -26.86 -13.08 -8.93
C THR A 19 -26.28 -11.67 -8.86
N ASN A 20 -26.53 -11.07 -7.69
CA ASN A 20 -25.73 -10.03 -7.03
C ASN A 20 -25.47 -8.72 -7.78
N GLN A 21 -26.34 -7.77 -7.47
CA GLN A 21 -26.03 -6.34 -7.43
C GLN A 21 -24.81 -6.09 -6.52
N SER A 22 -23.64 -5.86 -7.11
CA SER A 22 -22.63 -4.94 -6.55
C SER A 22 -21.51 -4.53 -7.51
N LEU A 23 -21.43 -5.05 -8.74
CA LEU A 23 -20.29 -4.77 -9.64
C LEU A 23 -20.70 -4.18 -10.99
N ILE A 24 -21.35 -3.00 -10.99
CA ILE A 24 -21.22 -2.04 -12.10
C ILE A 24 -21.10 -0.64 -11.47
N ALA A 25 -19.96 -0.38 -10.83
CA ALA A 25 -19.51 0.98 -10.61
C ALA A 25 -18.74 1.40 -11.87
N SER A 26 -19.45 2.09 -12.76
CA SER A 26 -18.95 3.14 -13.66
C SER A 26 -17.48 3.06 -14.10
N ILE A 27 -17.30 2.61 -15.34
CA ILE A 27 -16.16 2.99 -16.18
C ILE A 27 -16.27 4.49 -16.45
N VAL A 28 -15.38 5.26 -15.83
CA VAL A 28 -14.91 6.56 -16.31
C VAL A 28 -13.39 6.47 -16.25
N GLU A 29 -12.77 6.22 -17.41
CA GLU A 29 -11.33 6.44 -17.60
C GLU A 29 -11.09 7.95 -17.59
N GLU A 30 -10.70 8.49 -16.43
CA GLU A 30 -9.80 9.64 -16.38
C GLU A 30 -8.39 9.09 -16.14
N ASN A 31 -7.42 9.55 -16.92
CA ASN A 31 -6.01 9.18 -16.81
C ASN A 31 -5.40 9.77 -15.52
N GLY A 32 -5.77 9.21 -14.38
CA GLY A 32 -5.22 9.49 -13.06
C GLY A 32 -5.09 8.17 -12.32
N CYS A 33 -3.86 7.83 -11.92
CA CYS A 33 -3.65 6.70 -11.05
C CYS A 33 -4.31 7.01 -9.68
N SER A 34 -5.14 6.11 -9.16
CA SER A 34 -5.83 6.27 -7.86
C SER A 34 -4.99 5.72 -6.70
N ASP A 35 -4.92 6.46 -5.59
CA ASP A 35 -4.30 6.00 -4.34
C ASP A 35 -4.77 4.59 -3.97
N GLN A 36 -3.84 3.69 -3.66
CA GLN A 36 -4.12 2.31 -3.28
C GLN A 36 -4.19 2.19 -1.75
N ILE A 37 -5.36 1.88 -1.21
CA ILE A 37 -5.57 1.64 0.22
C ILE A 37 -5.59 0.14 0.49
N LEU A 38 -4.64 -0.34 1.29
CA LEU A 38 -4.41 -1.75 1.54
C LEU A 38 -4.43 -2.09 3.04
N ASN A 39 -5.16 -3.14 3.39
CA ASN A 39 -5.12 -3.69 4.75
C ASN A 39 -3.80 -4.41 5.06
N GLU A 40 -3.14 -4.95 4.04
CA GLU A 40 -1.85 -5.62 4.11
C GLU A 40 -1.13 -5.46 2.76
N PHE A 41 0.20 -5.45 2.74
CA PHE A 41 0.94 -5.24 1.49
C PHE A 41 0.73 -6.39 0.50
N GLY A 42 0.66 -7.63 1.01
CA GLY A 42 0.57 -8.85 0.22
C GLY A 42 1.93 -9.51 -0.03
N SER A 43 1.91 -10.61 -0.78
CA SER A 43 3.11 -11.40 -1.16
C SER A 43 3.73 -10.99 -2.49
N GLU A 44 2.97 -10.30 -3.33
CA GLU A 44 3.40 -9.92 -4.68
C GLU A 44 3.98 -8.49 -4.68
N PRO A 45 5.05 -8.23 -5.46
CA PRO A 45 5.55 -6.88 -5.65
C PRO A 45 4.52 -5.96 -6.30
N ARG A 46 4.54 -4.69 -5.90
CA ARG A 46 3.64 -3.65 -6.42
C ARG A 46 4.43 -2.55 -7.09
N GLN A 47 3.97 -2.11 -8.26
CA GLN A 47 4.46 -0.89 -8.87
C GLN A 47 4.04 0.30 -8.02
N LEU A 48 4.96 1.24 -7.82
CA LEU A 48 4.70 2.50 -7.10
C LEU A 48 4.44 3.61 -8.12
N ASP A 49 3.37 3.46 -8.89
CA ASP A 49 2.82 4.47 -9.81
C ASP A 49 1.98 5.52 -9.06
N CYS A 50 1.37 5.11 -7.96
CA CYS A 50 0.55 5.90 -7.05
C CYS A 50 0.99 5.82 -5.60
N THR A 51 0.39 6.68 -4.77
CA THR A 51 0.47 6.50 -3.33
C THR A 51 -0.10 5.15 -2.94
N ILE A 52 0.71 4.33 -2.27
CA ILE A 52 0.25 3.10 -1.63
C ILE A 52 0.18 3.37 -0.13
N ARG A 53 -1.02 3.25 0.45
CA ARG A 53 -1.25 3.30 1.90
C ARG A 53 -1.50 1.90 2.40
N VAL A 54 -0.67 1.44 3.34
CA VAL A 54 -0.74 0.07 3.86
C VAL A 54 -0.75 0.05 5.38
N LEU A 55 -1.59 -0.81 5.95
CA LEU A 55 -1.59 -1.07 7.38
C LEU A 55 -0.51 -2.11 7.72
N VAL A 56 0.49 -1.71 8.49
CA VAL A 56 1.66 -2.53 8.82
C VAL A 56 1.61 -2.93 10.29
N PRO A 57 1.64 -4.24 10.61
CA PRO A 57 1.66 -4.69 12.00
C PRO A 57 2.97 -4.32 12.69
N ARG A 58 2.85 -3.88 13.94
CA ARG A 58 4.00 -3.66 14.82
C ARG A 58 4.34 -4.95 15.57
N PRO A 59 5.64 -5.26 15.74
CA PRO A 59 6.06 -6.30 16.66
C PRO A 59 5.63 -5.93 18.08
N LYS A 60 5.22 -6.92 18.88
CA LYS A 60 4.98 -6.70 20.30
C LYS A 60 6.33 -6.67 21.01
N SER A 61 6.60 -5.57 21.72
CA SER A 61 7.79 -5.50 22.55
C SER A 61 7.68 -6.48 23.72
N GLU A 62 8.67 -7.37 23.84
CA GLU A 62 8.92 -8.13 25.07
C GLU A 62 9.89 -7.40 26.00
N PHE A 63 10.50 -6.31 25.54
CA PHE A 63 11.52 -5.53 26.23
C PHE A 63 11.00 -4.15 26.66
N SER A 64 11.71 -3.48 27.56
CA SER A 64 11.39 -2.10 27.95
C SER A 64 11.55 -1.14 26.76
N GLU A 65 10.73 -0.10 26.73
CA GLU A 65 10.70 0.88 25.64
C GLU A 65 12.02 1.62 25.44
N ASP A 66 12.83 1.72 26.51
CA ASP A 66 14.12 2.42 26.51
C ASP A 66 15.26 1.60 25.89
N GLU A 67 15.09 0.29 25.76
CA GLU A 67 16.11 -0.62 25.25
C GLU A 67 15.84 -1.08 23.82
N THR A 68 14.84 -0.54 23.13
CA THR A 68 14.47 -1.02 21.80
C THR A 68 14.31 0.08 20.76
N VAL A 69 14.70 -0.26 19.53
CA VAL A 69 14.56 0.60 18.35
C VAL A 69 13.63 -0.07 17.36
N GLU A 70 12.58 0.64 16.96
CA GLU A 70 11.68 0.25 15.89
C GLU A 70 12.24 0.73 14.54
N ILE A 71 12.34 -0.18 13.59
CA ILE A 71 12.85 0.07 12.24
C ILE A 71 11.77 -0.28 11.21
N LEU A 72 11.29 0.71 10.48
CA LEU A 72 10.49 0.51 9.28
C LEU A 72 11.40 0.10 8.12
N ARG A 73 11.10 -1.03 7.49
CA ARG A 73 11.81 -1.51 6.31
C ARG A 73 10.89 -1.56 5.09
N VAL A 74 11.35 -0.94 4.02
CA VAL A 74 10.80 -1.12 2.67
C VAL A 74 11.76 -2.05 1.94
N ILE A 75 11.29 -3.25 1.60
CA ILE A 75 12.11 -4.37 1.10
C ILE A 75 11.84 -4.60 -0.39
N ASP A 76 12.82 -5.24 -1.04
CA ASP A 76 12.72 -5.65 -2.44
C ASP A 76 12.36 -4.48 -3.38
N ILE A 77 13.01 -3.34 -3.17
CA ILE A 77 12.85 -2.15 -4.01
C ILE A 77 13.61 -2.41 -5.31
N ASP A 78 12.87 -2.52 -6.41
CA ASP A 78 13.41 -2.75 -7.74
C ASP A 78 13.22 -1.50 -8.59
N ILE A 79 14.32 -1.03 -9.18
CA ILE A 79 14.38 0.18 -9.99
C ILE A 79 14.95 -0.25 -11.35
N PRO A 80 14.21 -0.07 -12.45
CA PRO A 80 14.69 -0.41 -13.77
C PRO A 80 16.02 0.26 -14.08
N ASN A 81 16.96 -0.49 -14.68
CA ASN A 81 18.29 0.01 -14.98
C ASN A 81 18.22 1.29 -15.80
N THR A 82 19.11 2.26 -15.52
CA THR A 82 19.25 3.58 -16.18
C THR A 82 18.26 4.66 -15.78
N ARG A 83 17.48 4.46 -14.72
CA ARG A 83 16.55 5.48 -14.21
C ARG A 83 16.88 5.90 -12.78
N SER A 84 16.74 7.18 -12.51
CA SER A 84 16.60 7.69 -11.14
C SER A 84 15.22 7.35 -10.62
N ALA A 85 15.12 7.14 -9.30
CA ALA A 85 13.83 6.97 -8.65
C ALA A 85 13.84 7.65 -7.28
N ARG A 86 12.69 8.22 -6.92
CA ARG A 86 12.44 8.84 -5.63
C ARG A 86 11.04 8.52 -5.15
N PHE A 87 10.95 8.14 -3.89
CA PHE A 87 9.69 8.11 -3.16
C PHE A 87 9.89 8.57 -1.73
N ASP A 88 8.81 9.13 -1.16
CA ASP A 88 8.75 9.57 0.22
C ASP A 88 7.92 8.56 1.03
N VAL A 89 8.23 8.47 2.32
CA VAL A 89 7.55 7.59 3.27
C VAL A 89 6.96 8.42 4.38
N TYR A 90 5.68 8.22 4.64
CA TYR A 90 4.95 8.83 5.75
C TYR A 90 4.37 7.75 6.65
N VAL A 91 4.22 8.07 7.93
CA VAL A 91 3.69 7.16 8.94
C VAL A 91 2.59 7.86 9.73
N ALA A 92 1.49 7.16 9.92
CA ALA A 92 0.34 7.63 10.68
C ALA A 92 -0.18 6.56 11.64
N LYS A 93 -0.85 7.02 12.69
CA LYS A 93 -1.66 6.14 13.53
C LYS A 93 -2.99 5.84 12.83
N PRO A 94 -3.48 4.59 12.87
CA PRO A 94 -4.81 4.28 12.35
C PRO A 94 -5.90 4.85 13.26
N ASP A 95 -7.04 5.19 12.68
CA ASP A 95 -8.28 5.40 13.44
C ASP A 95 -8.84 4.03 13.85
N GLU A 96 -9.18 3.85 15.13
CA GLU A 96 -9.66 2.58 15.66
C GLU A 96 -10.96 2.08 14.99
N LYS A 97 -11.79 2.99 14.47
CA LYS A 97 -13.07 2.68 13.84
C LYS A 97 -12.98 2.56 12.32
N GLN A 98 -12.06 3.30 11.70
CA GLN A 98 -12.05 3.49 10.25
C GLN A 98 -10.78 2.94 9.56
N GLY A 99 -9.80 2.47 10.32
CA GLY A 99 -8.60 1.85 9.77
C GLY A 99 -7.82 2.77 8.84
N VAL A 100 -7.44 2.27 7.65
CA VAL A 100 -6.72 3.06 6.63
C VAL A 100 -7.68 3.98 5.85
N GLU A 101 -8.94 3.55 5.65
CA GLU A 101 -9.93 4.28 4.85
C GLU A 101 -10.36 5.61 5.50
N GLY A 102 -10.32 5.68 6.83
CA GLY A 102 -10.62 6.92 7.56
C GLY A 102 -9.51 7.96 7.56
N TYR A 103 -8.30 7.61 7.09
CA TYR A 103 -7.15 8.48 7.20
C TYR A 103 -6.94 9.27 5.90
N SER A 104 -7.36 10.54 5.91
CA SER A 104 -7.27 11.43 4.74
C SER A 104 -5.87 12.00 4.49
N ASP A 105 -5.08 12.22 5.54
CA ASP A 105 -3.71 12.77 5.45
C ASP A 105 -2.69 11.67 5.08
N LEU A 106 -1.46 12.04 4.71
CA LEU A 106 -0.37 11.09 4.48
C LEU A 106 0.29 10.62 5.79
N GLY A 107 0.25 11.48 6.82
CA GLY A 107 0.88 11.25 8.11
C GLY A 107 2.14 12.07 8.32
N GLU A 108 2.96 11.67 9.29
CA GLU A 108 4.22 12.32 9.57
C GLU A 108 5.32 11.79 8.65
N TYR A 109 6.14 12.68 8.10
CA TYR A 109 7.25 12.32 7.23
C TYR A 109 8.32 11.51 7.96
N ALA A 110 8.62 10.32 7.44
CA ALA A 110 9.60 9.39 8.01
C ALA A 110 10.93 9.39 7.24
N GLY A 111 10.90 9.68 5.94
CA GLY A 111 12.11 9.77 5.11
C GLY A 111 11.82 9.61 3.62
N SER A 112 12.86 9.71 2.80
CA SER A 112 12.80 9.48 1.36
C SER A 112 13.92 8.56 0.93
N LEU A 113 13.64 7.72 -0.07
CA LEU A 113 14.68 7.09 -0.86
C LEU A 113 14.92 7.96 -2.10
N ILE A 114 16.18 8.27 -2.36
CA ILE A 114 16.62 8.87 -3.63
C ILE A 114 17.70 7.94 -4.17
N GLU A 115 17.42 7.30 -5.29
CA GLU A 115 18.41 6.54 -6.04
C GLU A 115 18.72 7.29 -7.33
N GLU A 116 19.98 7.65 -7.48
CA GLU A 116 20.52 8.21 -8.72
C GLU A 116 21.24 7.10 -9.48
N ASP A 117 21.23 7.22 -10.81
CA ASP A 117 21.66 6.23 -11.78
C ASP A 117 22.94 5.46 -11.36
N ARG A 118 22.72 4.23 -10.86
CA ARG A 118 23.77 3.26 -10.55
C ARG A 118 23.47 2.01 -11.35
N LYS A 119 24.46 1.54 -12.12
CA LYS A 119 24.49 0.25 -12.82
C LYS A 119 24.47 -0.94 -11.84
N ARG A 120 23.42 -1.06 -11.03
CA ARG A 120 23.27 -2.11 -10.02
C ARG A 120 21.94 -2.79 -10.19
N PHE A 121 22.01 -4.04 -10.64
CA PHE A 121 20.91 -4.99 -10.83
C PHE A 121 20.39 -5.60 -9.51
N SER A 122 20.70 -5.01 -8.34
CA SER A 122 20.36 -5.60 -7.04
C SER A 122 19.13 -4.92 -6.45
N LYS A 123 18.16 -5.73 -6.01
CA LYS A 123 17.07 -5.30 -5.11
C LYS A 123 17.64 -4.54 -3.91
N ARG A 124 16.99 -3.43 -3.56
CA ARG A 124 17.41 -2.54 -2.47
C ARG A 124 16.48 -2.68 -1.26
N THR A 125 16.96 -2.22 -0.12
CA THR A 125 16.16 -2.13 1.11
C THR A 125 16.43 -0.79 1.77
N MET A 126 15.36 -0.07 2.08
CA MET A 126 15.39 1.17 2.87
C MET A 126 15.06 0.84 4.31
N SER A 127 15.81 1.38 5.27
CA SER A 127 15.56 1.20 6.70
C SER A 127 15.47 2.56 7.38
N LEU A 128 14.37 2.79 8.11
CA LEU A 128 14.06 4.03 8.80
C LEU A 128 13.83 3.75 10.28
N GLY A 129 14.59 4.40 11.16
CA GLY A 129 14.31 4.36 12.60
C GLY A 129 13.08 5.20 12.90
N ILE A 130 12.01 4.57 13.41
CA ILE A 130 10.72 5.24 13.62
C ILE A 130 10.32 5.39 15.09
N THR A 131 11.11 4.92 16.06
CA THR A 131 10.76 5.00 17.50
C THR A 131 10.28 6.39 17.91
N ASN A 132 11.08 7.44 17.66
CA ASN A 132 10.72 8.81 18.05
C ASN A 132 9.52 9.35 17.26
N LEU A 133 9.37 8.94 15.99
CA LEU A 133 8.23 9.32 15.17
C LEU A 133 6.95 8.71 15.75
N VAL A 134 6.96 7.43 16.12
CA VAL A 134 5.81 6.74 16.73
C VAL A 134 5.36 7.45 18.01
N LYS A 135 6.30 7.89 18.85
CA LYS A 135 6.00 8.70 20.04
C LYS A 135 5.33 10.03 19.67
N ARG A 136 5.86 10.73 18.67
CA ARG A 136 5.36 12.04 18.25
C ARG A 136 3.96 12.00 17.65
N ILE A 137 3.62 10.94 16.92
CA ILE A 137 2.25 10.73 16.41
C ILE A 137 1.29 10.13 17.47
N GLY A 138 1.79 9.81 18.67
CA GLY A 138 1.02 9.18 19.74
C GLY A 138 0.58 7.74 19.41
N GLY A 139 1.42 7.01 18.67
CA GLY A 139 1.13 5.67 18.15
C GLY A 139 1.61 4.52 19.05
N GLU A 140 2.13 4.79 20.24
CA GLU A 140 2.79 3.82 21.13
C GLU A 140 1.89 2.61 21.45
N ASN A 141 0.60 2.85 21.65
CA ASN A 141 -0.38 1.80 21.97
C ASN A 141 -1.01 1.14 20.73
N CYS A 142 -0.68 1.58 19.51
CA CYS A 142 -1.27 1.07 18.28
C CYS A 142 -0.63 -0.26 17.87
N LYS A 143 -1.43 -1.30 17.64
CA LYS A 143 -0.92 -2.62 17.17
C LYS A 143 -0.42 -2.60 15.72
N LYS A 144 -0.90 -1.64 14.93
CA LYS A 144 -0.54 -1.45 13.53
C LYS A 144 -0.38 0.05 13.26
N LEU A 145 0.41 0.39 12.24
CA LEU A 145 0.57 1.76 11.74
C LEU A 145 0.18 1.83 10.27
N ILE A 146 -0.27 2.99 9.83
CA ILE A 146 -0.45 3.27 8.41
C ILE A 146 0.88 3.77 7.86
N VAL A 147 1.36 3.16 6.78
CA VAL A 147 2.53 3.59 6.04
C VAL A 147 2.08 4.04 4.66
N SER A 148 2.38 5.29 4.31
CA SER A 148 2.09 5.87 3.00
C SER A 148 3.39 5.97 2.20
N LEU A 149 3.46 5.25 1.10
CA LEU A 149 4.56 5.27 0.13
C LEU A 149 4.15 6.19 -1.01
N VAL A 150 4.82 7.32 -1.17
CA VAL A 150 4.44 8.37 -2.13
C VAL A 150 5.49 8.45 -3.22
N PRO A 151 5.20 7.99 -4.45
CA PRO A 151 6.12 8.17 -5.56
C PRO A 151 6.30 9.65 -5.87
N ARG A 152 7.54 10.06 -6.13
CA ARG A 152 7.89 11.43 -6.51
C ARG A 152 8.48 11.51 -7.91
N ASP A 153 9.33 10.56 -8.24
CA ASP A 153 9.96 10.48 -9.55
C ASP A 153 10.43 9.05 -9.85
N GLY A 154 10.51 8.71 -11.12
CA GLY A 154 10.99 7.42 -11.60
C GLY A 154 10.00 6.27 -11.44
N GLU A 155 10.24 5.23 -12.22
CA GLU A 155 9.51 3.97 -12.13
C GLU A 155 10.21 3.06 -11.12
N LEU A 156 9.46 2.48 -10.19
CA LEU A 156 9.98 1.53 -9.22
C LEU A 156 8.88 0.58 -8.73
N SER A 157 9.28 -0.60 -8.28
CA SER A 157 8.39 -1.53 -7.59
C SER A 157 8.91 -1.86 -6.20
N ILE A 158 7.99 -2.20 -5.30
CA ILE A 158 8.27 -2.53 -3.91
C ILE A 158 7.76 -3.94 -3.65
N GLY A 159 8.61 -4.82 -3.11
CA GLY A 159 8.22 -6.18 -2.75
C GLY A 159 7.57 -6.29 -1.37
N GLY A 160 7.80 -5.35 -0.46
CA GLY A 160 7.15 -5.38 0.85
C GLY A 160 7.46 -4.22 1.79
N VAL A 161 6.67 -4.14 2.85
CA VAL A 161 6.85 -3.20 3.96
C VAL A 161 6.66 -3.95 5.28
N ARG A 162 7.57 -3.76 6.23
CA ARG A 162 7.45 -4.33 7.58
C ARG A 162 8.11 -3.45 8.64
N ILE A 163 7.73 -3.66 9.90
CA ILE A 163 8.37 -3.02 11.05
C ILE A 163 9.08 -4.11 11.85
N ASP A 164 10.39 -3.92 12.05
CA ASP A 164 11.22 -4.78 12.88
C ASP A 164 11.54 -4.06 14.19
N GLN A 165 11.79 -4.82 15.26
CA GLN A 165 12.27 -4.30 16.53
C GLN A 165 13.64 -4.89 16.84
N ILE A 166 14.59 -4.02 17.18
CA ILE A 166 15.94 -4.44 17.57
C ILE A 166 16.24 -3.97 18.98
N GLN A 167 17.00 -4.75 19.74
CA GLN A 167 17.51 -4.34 21.03
C GLN A 167 18.67 -3.35 20.83
N ALA A 168 18.61 -2.20 21.48
CA ALA A 168 19.70 -1.25 21.56
C ALA A 168 20.80 -1.87 22.44
N GLN A 169 21.79 -2.53 21.82
CA GLN A 169 22.96 -2.99 22.56
C GLN A 169 23.80 -1.78 22.98
N LEU A 170 23.65 -1.36 24.24
CA LEU A 170 24.62 -0.50 24.92
C LEU A 170 25.87 -1.35 25.19
N ARG A 171 26.83 -1.35 24.25
CA ARG A 171 28.18 -1.86 24.54
C ARG A 171 28.90 -0.81 25.37
N PHE A 172 29.02 -1.06 26.66
CA PHE A 172 29.90 -0.34 27.57
C PHE A 172 31.32 -0.94 27.53
#